data_AF-A0A6J0JBJ4-F1
#
_entry.id   AF-A0A6J0JBJ4-F1
#
_cell.length_a   1.000
_cell.length_b   1.000
_cell.length_c   1.000
_cell.angle_alpha   90.00
_cell.angle_beta   90.00
_cell.angle_gamma   90.00
#
_symmetry.space_group_name_H-M   'P 1'
#
loop_
_entity.id
_entity.type
_entity.pdbx_description
1 polymer ?
#
loop_
_entity_poly.entity_id
_entity_poly.type
_entity_poly.pdbx_seq_one_letter_code
_entity_poly.pdbx_strand_id
1 'polypeptide(L)'
;LLDVEGLEQDPPPPPPPPPSSDPSPYGKCSRTFISFSDDETFERFFPKSKPPRLPVRELCPVTHRPALYRDPVTDIPYSSIRAFRIIREAYKKYITAHGLPGASLGIPAPPDPGAAPGGAGAAAARPGRQKIVIKQSVPSA
;
A
#
# COMPACT_ATOMS: atom_id res chain seq x y z
N LEU A 1 -13.82 -26.47 5.67
CA LEU A 1 -14.55 -25.55 4.79
C LEU A 1 -15.52 -24.80 5.68
N LEU A 2 -15.15 -23.59 6.09
CA LEU A 2 -16.09 -22.70 6.79
C LEU A 2 -16.75 -21.88 5.71
N ASP A 3 -17.96 -22.26 5.34
CA ASP A 3 -18.84 -21.49 4.49
C ASP A 3 -19.18 -20.16 5.18
N VAL A 4 -18.79 -19.05 4.55
CA VAL A 4 -19.23 -17.70 4.90
C VAL A 4 -19.87 -17.10 3.66
N GLU A 5 -20.91 -17.77 3.19
CA GLU A 5 -21.91 -17.21 2.31
C GLU A 5 -22.94 -16.51 3.21
N GLY A 6 -23.01 -15.18 3.16
CA GLY A 6 -23.80 -14.41 4.12
C GLY A 6 -23.81 -12.90 3.86
N LEU A 7 -24.46 -12.52 2.76
CA LEU A 7 -25.11 -11.23 2.43
C LEU A 7 -24.42 -9.92 2.89
N GLU A 8 -23.69 -9.32 1.95
CA GLU A 8 -23.55 -7.87 1.85
C GLU A 8 -24.92 -7.32 1.38
N GLN A 9 -25.71 -6.70 2.28
CA GLN A 9 -26.82 -5.85 1.86
C GLN A 9 -26.25 -4.47 1.52
N ASP A 10 -25.93 -4.27 0.24
CA ASP A 10 -25.70 -2.95 -0.33
C ASP A 10 -27.04 -2.18 -0.32
N PRO A 11 -27.08 -0.89 0.09
CA PRO A 11 -28.28 -0.08 -0.06
C PRO A 11 -28.68 -0.03 -1.55
N PRO A 12 -29.98 0.00 -1.90
CA PRO A 12 -30.40 0.07 -3.29
C PRO A 12 -29.76 1.29 -3.97
N PRO A 13 -29.22 1.13 -5.19
CA PRO A 13 -28.63 2.25 -5.92
C PRO A 13 -29.68 3.36 -6.10
N PRO A 14 -29.29 4.64 -6.02
CA PRO A 14 -30.22 5.75 -6.22
C PRO A 14 -30.89 5.63 -7.60
N PRO A 15 -32.15 6.09 -7.73
CA PRO A 15 -32.86 6.03 -9.01
C PRO A 15 -32.06 6.77 -10.08
N PRO A 16 -32.04 6.26 -11.33
CA PRO A 16 -31.33 6.91 -12.42
C PRO A 16 -31.88 8.34 -12.61
N PRO A 17 -31.02 9.33 -12.84
CA PRO A 17 -31.47 10.69 -13.15
C PRO A 17 -32.36 10.66 -14.40
N PRO A 18 -33.39 11.54 -14.49
CA PRO A 18 -34.22 11.64 -15.69
C PRO A 18 -33.34 11.90 -16.93
N PRO A 19 -33.75 11.46 -18.13
CA PRO A 19 -32.99 11.71 -19.34
C PRO A 19 -32.97 13.21 -19.62
N SER A 20 -31.88 13.86 -19.24
CA SER A 20 -31.60 15.25 -19.56
C SER A 20 -31.51 15.37 -21.08
N SER A 21 -32.49 16.02 -21.69
CA SER A 21 -32.56 16.33 -23.10
C SER A 21 -31.65 17.50 -23.46
N ASP A 22 -30.36 17.40 -23.13
CA ASP A 22 -29.34 18.38 -23.52
C ASP A 22 -28.19 17.70 -24.28
N PRO A 23 -27.66 18.35 -25.32
CA PRO A 23 -26.83 17.73 -26.34
C PRO A 23 -25.49 17.30 -25.75
N SER A 24 -25.13 16.02 -25.91
CA SER A 24 -23.78 15.44 -25.77
C SER A 24 -22.93 15.99 -24.61
N PRO A 25 -22.65 15.21 -23.54
CA PRO A 25 -21.74 15.65 -22.46
C PRO A 25 -20.30 15.93 -22.93
N TYR A 26 -19.99 15.65 -24.19
CA TYR A 26 -18.73 15.98 -24.83
C TYR A 26 -18.81 17.40 -25.41
N GLY A 27 -18.00 18.30 -24.85
CA GLY A 27 -17.80 19.65 -25.38
C GLY A 27 -17.36 19.64 -26.85
N LYS A 28 -17.52 20.77 -27.53
CA LYS A 28 -17.08 20.95 -28.93
C LYS A 28 -15.57 20.77 -29.01
N CYS A 29 -15.10 19.80 -29.80
CA CYS A 29 -13.68 19.48 -29.96
C CYS A 29 -13.25 19.75 -31.41
N SER A 30 -12.21 20.57 -31.60
CA SER A 30 -11.57 20.77 -32.90
C SER A 30 -10.42 19.78 -33.06
N ARG A 31 -10.33 19.13 -34.22
CA ARG A 31 -9.25 18.19 -34.53
C ARG A 31 -8.31 18.80 -35.57
N THR A 32 -7.08 19.06 -35.17
CA THR A 32 -6.00 19.54 -36.05
C THR A 32 -4.94 18.45 -36.18
N PHE A 33 -4.43 18.24 -37.39
CA PHE A 33 -3.34 17.30 -37.65
C PHE A 33 -2.07 18.06 -38.01
N ILE A 34 -0.94 17.60 -37.50
CA ILE A 34 0.40 18.12 -37.82
C ILE A 34 1.21 16.94 -38.33
N SER A 35 1.83 17.10 -39.51
CA SER A 35 2.69 16.11 -40.13
C SER A 35 4.12 16.61 -40.14
N PHE A 36 5.07 15.74 -39.81
CA PHE A 36 6.51 16.02 -39.86
C PHE A 36 7.13 15.28 -41.04
N SER A 37 8.21 15.82 -41.59
CA SER A 37 8.94 15.21 -42.69
C SER A 37 9.78 14.01 -42.25
N ASP A 38 10.19 14.00 -40.99
CA ASP A 38 11.10 13.03 -40.40
C ASP A 38 10.71 12.70 -38.95
N ASP A 39 10.94 11.44 -38.56
CA ASP A 39 10.63 10.96 -37.22
C ASP A 39 11.57 11.54 -36.15
N GLU A 40 12.80 11.94 -36.50
CA GLU A 40 13.73 12.55 -35.56
C GLU A 40 13.19 13.88 -35.01
N THR A 41 12.65 14.74 -35.87
CA THR A 41 12.00 15.98 -35.49
C THR A 41 10.83 15.69 -34.54
N PHE A 42 9.99 14.71 -34.87
CA PHE A 42 8.90 14.30 -33.98
C PHE A 42 9.38 13.88 -32.59
N GLU A 43 10.41 13.03 -32.50
CA GLU A 43 10.95 12.56 -31.22
C GLU A 43 11.64 13.66 -30.40
N ARG A 44 12.28 14.64 -31.06
CA ARG A 44 12.88 15.81 -30.39
C ARG A 44 11.83 16.73 -29.75
N PHE A 45 10.71 16.96 -30.45
CA PHE A 45 9.66 17.87 -29.98
C PHE A 45 8.62 17.17 -29.09
N PHE A 46 8.44 15.86 -29.24
CA PHE A 46 7.56 15.03 -28.41
C PHE A 46 8.36 13.92 -27.72
N PRO A 47 9.22 14.27 -26.75
CA PRO A 47 10.00 13.28 -26.03
C PRO A 47 9.06 12.26 -25.37
N LYS A 48 9.32 10.97 -25.63
CA LYS A 48 8.55 9.86 -25.07
C LYS A 48 8.69 9.89 -23.54
N SER A 49 7.69 10.46 -22.87
CA SER A 49 7.62 10.42 -21.41
C SER A 49 7.59 8.96 -20.97
N LYS A 50 8.31 8.65 -19.89
CA LYS A 50 8.07 7.40 -19.18
C LYS A 50 6.59 7.36 -18.78
N PRO A 51 5.92 6.20 -18.88
CA PRO A 51 4.55 6.10 -18.43
C PRO A 51 4.47 6.58 -16.97
N PRO A 52 3.48 7.42 -16.62
CA PRO A 52 3.29 7.85 -15.24
C PRO A 52 3.23 6.60 -14.36
N ARG A 53 4.08 6.56 -13.32
CA ARG A 53 3.96 5.49 -12.32
C ARG A 53 2.65 5.74 -11.58
N LEU A 54 1.62 4.95 -11.90
CA LEU A 54 0.36 4.99 -11.19
C LEU A 54 0.65 4.72 -9.71
N PRO A 55 0.11 5.53 -8.78
CA PRO A 55 0.24 5.26 -7.35
C PRO A 55 -0.24 3.83 -7.07
N VAL A 56 0.64 2.98 -6.56
CA VAL A 56 0.28 1.61 -6.18
C VAL A 56 -0.68 1.70 -5.01
N ARG A 57 -1.91 1.25 -5.20
CA ARG A 57 -2.88 1.14 -4.11
C ARG A 57 -2.55 -0.09 -3.30
N GLU A 58 -2.22 0.10 -2.03
CA GLU A 58 -1.97 -1.00 -1.11
C GLU A 58 -3.26 -1.77 -0.85
N LEU A 59 -3.15 -3.10 -0.69
CA LEU A 59 -4.29 -3.96 -0.42
C LEU A 59 -4.38 -4.26 1.07
N CYS A 60 -5.60 -4.29 1.60
CA CYS A 60 -5.86 -4.69 2.97
C CYS A 60 -5.62 -6.20 3.13
N PRO A 61 -4.76 -6.66 4.07
CA PRO A 61 -4.50 -8.09 4.26
C PRO A 61 -5.72 -8.91 4.71
N VAL A 62 -6.73 -8.27 5.30
CA VAL A 62 -7.93 -8.96 5.80
C VAL A 62 -8.97 -9.17 4.71
N THR A 63 -9.12 -8.20 3.81
CA THR A 63 -10.25 -8.17 2.84
C THR A 63 -9.80 -8.23 1.39
N HIS A 64 -8.49 -8.12 1.13
CA HIS A 64 -7.87 -8.02 -0.19
C HIS A 64 -8.43 -6.89 -1.08
N ARG A 65 -9.20 -5.95 -0.51
CA ARG A 65 -9.67 -4.73 -1.18
C ARG A 65 -8.62 -3.61 -1.06
N PRO A 66 -8.62 -2.61 -1.98
CA PRO A 66 -7.76 -1.44 -1.85
C PRO A 66 -7.95 -0.76 -0.50
N ALA A 67 -6.85 -0.47 0.18
CA ALA A 67 -6.86 0.21 1.46
C ALA A 67 -7.11 1.71 1.29
N LEU A 68 -7.84 2.26 2.25
CA LEU A 68 -8.12 3.70 2.34
C LEU A 68 -7.29 4.36 3.44
N TYR A 69 -6.86 3.58 4.45
CA TYR A 69 -6.17 4.08 5.64
C TYR A 69 -5.07 3.10 6.08
N ARG A 70 -4.18 3.57 6.95
CA ARG A 70 -3.17 2.77 7.67
C ARG A 70 -3.39 2.86 9.17
N ASP A 71 -3.06 1.78 9.88
CA ASP A 71 -3.12 1.73 11.33
C ASP A 71 -1.87 2.40 11.95
N PRO A 72 -1.98 3.47 12.76
CA PRO A 72 -0.82 4.22 13.26
C PRO A 72 0.15 3.46 14.16
N VAL A 73 -0.24 2.28 14.67
CA VAL A 73 0.63 1.47 15.54
C VAL A 73 1.25 0.29 14.79
N THR A 74 0.47 -0.41 13.97
CA THR A 74 0.95 -1.59 13.25
C THR A 74 1.45 -1.27 11.84
N ASP A 75 1.15 -0.08 11.33
CA ASP A 75 1.43 0.36 9.97
C ASP A 75 0.80 -0.55 8.88
N ILE A 76 -0.26 -1.29 9.25
CA ILE A 76 -0.96 -2.20 8.33
C ILE A 76 -2.06 -1.44 7.57
N PRO A 77 -2.11 -1.53 6.23
CA PRO A 77 -3.17 -0.90 5.43
C PRO A 77 -4.51 -1.64 5.60
N TYR A 78 -5.61 -0.89 5.71
CA TYR A 78 -6.96 -1.45 5.83
C TYR A 78 -8.03 -0.69 5.04
N SER A 79 -9.08 -1.41 4.66
CA SER A 79 -10.18 -0.92 3.81
C SER A 79 -11.44 -0.54 4.60
N SER A 80 -11.67 -1.14 5.77
CA SER A 80 -12.88 -0.96 6.57
C SER A 80 -12.60 -1.02 8.08
N ILE A 81 -13.55 -0.51 8.88
CA ILE A 81 -13.48 -0.55 10.35
C ILE A 81 -13.45 -1.99 10.87
N ARG A 82 -14.16 -2.92 10.23
CA ARG A 82 -14.11 -4.35 10.61
C ARG A 82 -12.69 -4.91 10.44
N ALA A 83 -12.03 -4.60 9.33
CA ALA A 83 -10.64 -5.00 9.10
C ALA A 83 -9.69 -4.41 10.15
N PHE A 84 -9.88 -3.13 10.51
CA PHE A 84 -9.11 -2.50 11.58
C PHE A 84 -9.24 -3.25 12.93
N ARG A 85 -10.47 -3.63 13.31
CA ARG A 85 -10.70 -4.40 14.54
C ARG A 85 -9.99 -5.75 14.53
N ILE A 86 -10.08 -6.49 13.42
CA ILE A 86 -9.40 -7.78 13.24
C ILE A 86 -7.88 -7.62 13.39
N ILE A 87 -7.30 -6.61 12.72
CA ILE A 87 -5.87 -6.30 12.79
C ILE A 87 -5.44 -6.01 14.24
N ARG A 88 -6.18 -5.16 14.95
CA ARG A 88 -5.85 -4.79 16.34
C ARG A 88 -6.03 -5.92 17.33
N GLU A 89 -7.04 -6.77 17.15
CA GLU A 89 -7.23 -7.96 17.96
C GLU A 89 -6.10 -8.97 17.77
N ALA A 90 -5.67 -9.18 16.52
CA ALA A 90 -4.51 -10.01 16.21
C ALA A 90 -3.22 -9.43 16.81
N TYR A 91 -3.02 -8.12 16.72
CA TYR A 91 -1.85 -7.44 17.28
C TYR A 91 -1.77 -7.57 18.82
N LYS A 92 -2.90 -7.45 19.53
CA LYS A 92 -2.94 -7.67 20.98
C LYS A 92 -2.50 -9.09 21.34
N LYS A 93 -3.03 -10.10 20.63
CA LYS A 93 -2.64 -11.51 20.84
C LYS A 93 -1.16 -11.72 20.54
N TYR A 94 -0.65 -11.09 19.49
CA TYR A 94 0.76 -11.15 19.12
C TYR A 94 1.65 -10.58 20.24
N ILE A 95 1.33 -9.41 20.80
CA ILE A 95 2.10 -8.84 21.91
C ILE A 95 2.06 -9.74 23.15
N THR A 96 0.90 -10.28 23.51
CA THR A 96 0.80 -11.19 24.67
C THR A 96 1.64 -12.46 24.49
N ALA A 97 1.69 -13.02 23.28
CA ALA A 97 2.41 -14.26 22.99
C ALA A 97 3.92 -14.06 22.80
N HIS A 98 4.33 -12.92 22.21
CA HIS A 98 5.72 -12.68 21.81
C HIS A 98 6.42 -11.61 22.68
N GLY A 99 5.73 -11.03 23.66
CA GLY A 99 6.21 -9.87 24.39
C GLY A 99 6.21 -8.60 23.51
N LEU A 100 6.50 -7.44 24.12
CA LEU A 100 6.58 -6.17 23.40
C LEU A 100 7.88 -6.08 22.57
N PRO A 101 7.82 -5.97 21.23
CA PRO A 101 8.92 -5.37 20.48
C PRO A 101 8.88 -3.84 20.73
N GLY A 102 9.45 -3.38 21.84
CA GLY A 102 9.69 -1.95 22.07
C GLY A 102 9.08 -1.33 23.34
N ALA A 103 9.31 -1.93 24.50
CA ALA A 103 9.01 -1.33 25.80
C ALA A 103 9.93 -0.12 26.14
N SER A 104 9.83 0.96 25.36
CA SER A 104 10.54 2.24 25.58
C SER A 104 9.57 3.44 25.60
N LEU A 105 8.32 3.24 26.00
CA LEU A 105 7.41 4.33 26.33
C LEU A 105 6.84 4.11 27.74
N GLY A 106 7.71 4.32 28.72
CA GLY A 106 7.44 5.13 29.91
C GLY A 106 6.20 4.84 30.76
N ILE A 107 5.84 3.57 30.99
CA ILE A 107 4.95 3.23 32.10
C ILE A 107 5.76 2.40 33.11
N PRO A 108 6.03 2.90 34.33
CA PRO A 108 6.65 2.07 35.36
C PRO A 108 5.62 1.04 35.83
N ALA A 109 5.90 -0.23 35.56
CA ALA A 109 5.22 -1.33 36.24
C ALA A 109 5.61 -1.34 37.73
N PRO A 110 4.72 -1.76 38.65
CA PRO A 110 5.02 -1.79 40.08
C PRO A 110 6.18 -2.78 40.38
N PRO A 111 6.93 -2.56 41.48
CA PRO A 111 8.09 -3.37 41.81
C PRO A 111 7.68 -4.73 42.38
N ASP A 112 7.88 -5.80 41.61
CA ASP A 112 7.90 -7.16 42.16
C ASP A 112 9.27 -7.42 42.83
N PRO A 113 9.31 -7.83 44.12
CA PRO A 113 10.55 -8.11 44.81
C PRO A 113 10.94 -9.57 44.58
N GLY A 114 11.91 -9.81 43.69
CA GLY A 114 12.63 -11.08 43.72
C GLY A 114 13.06 -11.64 42.37
N ALA A 115 14.11 -11.07 41.78
CA ALA A 115 15.07 -11.81 40.97
C ALA A 115 16.33 -10.96 40.75
N ALA A 116 17.43 -11.38 41.37
CA ALA A 116 18.76 -10.84 41.18
C ALA A 116 19.37 -11.31 39.83
N PRO A 117 20.46 -10.67 39.36
CA PRO A 117 20.77 -10.54 37.93
C PRO A 117 21.82 -11.55 37.43
N GLY A 118 21.71 -11.91 36.15
CA GLY A 118 22.79 -12.40 35.29
C GLY A 118 22.40 -12.00 33.87
N GLY A 119 23.21 -11.40 33.02
CA GLY A 119 24.65 -11.44 32.84
C GLY A 119 24.89 -11.64 31.34
N ALA A 120 25.82 -10.87 30.78
CA ALA A 120 26.39 -10.95 29.43
C ALA A 120 25.55 -10.40 28.24
N GLY A 121 26.14 -9.40 27.58
CA GLY A 121 25.62 -8.78 26.37
C GLY A 121 26.05 -9.48 25.08
N ALA A 122 25.57 -8.96 23.95
CA ALA A 122 26.22 -9.04 22.64
C ALA A 122 25.65 -7.98 21.71
N ALA A 123 26.54 -7.26 21.05
CA ALA A 123 26.26 -6.14 20.16
C ALA A 123 25.47 -6.55 18.91
N ALA A 124 24.45 -5.77 18.58
CA ALA A 124 23.69 -5.90 17.34
C ALA A 124 24.50 -5.36 16.15
N ALA A 125 25.16 -6.27 15.41
CA ALA A 125 25.72 -5.98 14.10
C ALA A 125 24.64 -6.11 13.02
N ARG A 126 24.36 -5.01 12.31
CA ARG A 126 23.47 -4.95 11.14
C ARG A 126 24.12 -5.64 9.94
N PRO A 127 23.50 -6.63 9.26
CA PRO A 127 23.95 -7.04 7.95
C PRO A 127 23.49 -6.02 6.90
N GLY A 128 24.47 -5.37 6.27
CA GLY A 128 24.29 -4.39 5.21
C GLY A 128 23.72 -4.99 3.92
N ARG A 129 22.90 -4.19 3.23
CA ARG A 129 22.26 -4.47 1.94
C ARG A 129 23.32 -4.69 0.85
N GLN A 130 23.47 -5.93 0.38
CA GLN A 130 24.31 -6.24 -0.77
C GLN A 130 23.64 -5.71 -2.05
N LYS A 131 24.34 -4.85 -2.80
CA LYS A 131 23.95 -4.42 -4.15
C LYS A 131 24.70 -5.28 -5.16
N ILE A 132 23.98 -6.14 -5.88
CA ILE A 132 24.54 -6.92 -6.98
C ILE A 132 24.63 -6.00 -8.21
N VAL A 133 25.84 -5.79 -8.72
CA VAL A 133 26.10 -5.10 -10.00
C VAL A 133 26.36 -6.16 -11.05
N ILE A 134 25.41 -6.36 -11.96
CA ILE A 134 25.59 -7.24 -13.12
C ILE A 134 26.22 -6.40 -14.23
N LYS A 135 27.51 -6.61 -14.51
CA LYS A 135 28.15 -6.11 -15.74
C LYS A 135 27.82 -7.09 -16.87
N GLN A 136 26.93 -6.72 -17.78
CA GLN A 136 26.80 -7.39 -19.07
C GLN A 136 27.69 -6.67 -20.08
N SER A 137 28.75 -7.35 -20.52
CA SER A 137 29.50 -7.01 -21.73
C SER A 137 28.81 -7.64 -22.93
N VAL A 138 28.54 -6.85 -23.97
CA VAL A 138 28.08 -7.35 -25.27
C VAL A 138 29.32 -7.57 -26.15
N PRO A 139 29.54 -8.77 -26.71
CA PRO A 139 30.54 -8.97 -27.76
C PRO A 139 29.99 -8.46 -29.10
N SER A 140 30.81 -7.66 -29.79
CA SER A 140 30.60 -7.26 -31.19
C SER A 140 31.02 -8.40 -32.12
N ALA A 141 30.17 -8.77 -33.06
CA ALA A 141 30.52 -9.47 -34.30
C ALA A 141 29.49 -9.10 -35.37
#